data_AF-A0A1G1MBX7-F1
#
_entry.id   AF-A0A1G1MBX7-F1
#
_cell.length_a   1.000
_cell.length_b   1.000
_cell.length_c   1.000
_cell.angle_alpha   90.00
_cell.angle_beta   90.00
_cell.angle_gamma   90.00
#
_symmetry.space_group_name_H-M   'P 1'
#
loop_
_entity.id
_entity.type
_entity.pdbx_description
1 polymer ?
#
loop_
_entity_poly.entity_id
_entity_poly.type
_entity_poly.pdbx_seq_one_letter_code
_entity_poly.pdbx_strand_id
1 'polypeptide(L)'
;MAKNKIFYPYLFSLSLAVIFLSGCVYLAHLDEVMFMKRLENSQKEMQAEIDKEERLYNKLKTDIDNGRLNKPMKKRAIFHLYGEPTLCRPAEGRAGIKETCIYRKPTGGLSTQIILLNLDTQDRLFSWQIQNP
;
A
#
# COMPACT_ATOMS: atom_id res chain seq x y z
N MET A 1 -63.30 37.65 35.68
CA MET A 1 -61.93 37.30 36.11
C MET A 1 -61.87 35.80 36.35
N ALA A 2 -61.45 35.00 35.36
CA ALA A 2 -61.10 33.59 35.59
C ALA A 2 -60.35 33.02 34.38
N LYS A 3 -59.20 32.40 34.68
CA LYS A 3 -58.58 31.25 33.99
C LYS A 3 -57.96 31.49 32.62
N ASN A 4 -56.67 31.85 32.63
CA ASN A 4 -55.73 31.53 31.54
C ASN A 4 -54.34 31.20 32.14
N LYS A 5 -54.23 30.07 32.85
CA LYS A 5 -52.96 29.59 33.44
C LYS A 5 -52.78 28.07 33.31
N ILE A 6 -53.28 27.45 32.25
CA ILE A 6 -53.14 25.99 32.02
C ILE A 6 -52.37 25.67 30.73
N PHE A 7 -52.04 26.67 29.90
CA PHE A 7 -51.51 26.44 28.55
C PHE A 7 -49.97 26.36 28.43
N TYR A 8 -49.21 26.74 29.46
CA TYR A 8 -47.74 26.79 29.41
C TYR A 8 -46.96 25.47 29.62
N PRO A 9 -47.45 24.43 30.34
CA PRO A 9 -46.63 23.23 30.59
C PRO A 9 -46.51 22.30 29.37
N TYR A 10 -47.49 22.31 28.47
CA TYR A 10 -47.48 21.49 27.25
C TYR A 10 -46.53 22.02 26.17
N LEU A 11 -46.44 23.36 26.04
CA LEU A 11 -45.54 24.01 25.09
C LEU A 11 -44.05 23.83 25.45
N PHE A 12 -43.73 23.86 26.75
CA PHE A 12 -42.36 23.65 27.24
C PHE A 12 -41.90 22.19 27.08
N SER A 13 -42.80 21.23 27.32
CA SER A 13 -42.56 19.80 27.09
C SER A 13 -42.34 19.48 25.60
N LEU A 14 -43.12 20.09 24.71
CA LEU A 14 -43.00 19.92 23.26
C LEU A 14 -41.66 20.46 22.72
N SER A 15 -41.20 21.62 23.23
CA SER A 15 -39.90 22.19 22.83
C SER A 15 -38.71 21.33 23.26
N LEU A 16 -38.80 20.66 24.41
CA LEU A 16 -37.73 19.76 24.88
C LEU A 16 -37.63 18.51 23.99
N ALA A 17 -38.76 17.98 23.53
CA ALA A 17 -38.79 16.82 22.63
C ALA A 17 -38.12 17.10 21.26
N VAL A 18 -38.24 18.33 20.73
CA VAL A 18 -37.60 18.71 19.45
C VAL A 18 -36.08 18.77 19.56
N ILE A 19 -35.54 19.24 20.69
CA ILE A 19 -34.09 19.30 20.93
C ILE A 19 -33.51 17.89 21.03
N PHE A 20 -34.19 16.96 21.73
CA PHE A 20 -33.75 15.56 21.84
C PHE A 20 -33.79 14.81 20.50
N LEU A 21 -34.71 15.14 19.59
CA LEU A 21 -34.78 14.50 18.27
C LEU A 21 -33.72 15.03 17.28
N SER A 22 -33.28 16.28 17.41
CA SER A 22 -32.22 16.84 16.54
C SER A 22 -30.81 16.32 16.85
N GLY A 23 -30.58 15.75 18.03
CA GLY A 23 -29.26 15.25 18.45
C GLY A 23 -28.83 13.92 17.81
N CYS A 24 -29.78 13.07 17.39
CA CYS A 24 -29.46 11.74 16.85
C CYS A 24 -28.89 11.76 15.42
N VAL A 25 -29.27 12.75 14.61
CA VAL A 25 -28.80 12.87 13.21
C VAL A 25 -27.34 13.30 13.15
N TYR A 26 -26.89 14.15 14.07
CA TYR A 26 -25.51 14.63 14.10
C TYR A 26 -24.50 13.54 14.47
N LEU A 27 -24.86 12.62 15.37
CA LEU A 27 -23.99 11.51 15.76
C LEU A 27 -23.79 10.50 14.61
N ALA A 28 -24.85 10.18 13.86
CA ALA A 28 -24.79 9.25 12.74
C ALA A 28 -23.88 9.75 11.59
N HIS A 29 -23.90 11.06 11.30
CA HIS A 29 -23.03 11.64 10.26
C HIS A 29 -21.55 11.72 10.69
N LEU A 30 -21.25 11.81 11.98
CA LEU A 30 -19.86 11.79 12.45
C LEU A 30 -19.19 10.43 12.20
N ASP A 31 -19.91 9.33 12.44
CA ASP A 31 -19.41 7.98 12.16
C ASP A 31 -19.16 7.76 10.66
N GLU A 32 -20.07 8.25 9.82
CA GLU A 32 -19.93 8.21 8.36
C GLU A 32 -18.71 9.00 7.87
N VAL A 33 -18.51 10.22 8.37
CA VAL A 33 -17.34 11.04 8.02
C VAL A 33 -16.04 10.42 8.51
N MET A 34 -16.03 9.85 9.73
CA MET A 34 -14.86 9.14 10.25
C MET A 34 -14.54 7.88 9.45
N PHE A 35 -15.56 7.14 9.01
CA PHE A 35 -15.38 5.97 8.15
C PHE A 35 -14.78 6.36 6.79
N MET A 36 -15.33 7.38 6.14
CA MET A 36 -14.80 7.90 4.87
C MET A 36 -13.36 8.37 5.00
N LYS A 37 -13.02 9.05 6.09
CA LYS A 37 -11.65 9.49 6.36
C LYS A 37 -10.69 8.31 6.60
N ARG A 38 -11.13 7.25 7.26
CA ARG A 38 -10.33 6.03 7.44
C ARG A 38 -10.11 5.32 6.11
N LEU A 39 -11.12 5.24 5.26
CA LEU A 39 -11.00 4.69 3.90
C LEU A 39 -10.01 5.49 3.06
N GLU A 40 -10.13 6.82 3.06
CA GLU A 40 -9.22 7.70 2.33
C GLU A 40 -7.78 7.54 2.81
N ASN A 41 -7.56 7.48 4.13
CA ASN A 41 -6.23 7.25 4.70
C ASN A 41 -5.68 5.88 4.30
N SER A 42 -6.48 4.83 4.34
CA SER A 42 -6.08 3.48 3.92
C SER A 42 -5.71 3.45 2.43
N GLN A 43 -6.46 4.14 1.57
CA GLN A 43 -6.14 4.27 0.15
C GLN A 43 -4.83 5.03 -0.07
N LYS A 44 -4.59 6.11 0.68
CA LYS A 44 -3.33 6.87 0.61
C LYS A 44 -2.13 6.04 1.05
N GLU A 45 -2.27 5.27 2.12
CA GLU A 45 -1.21 4.37 2.60
C GLU A 45 -0.90 3.28 1.57
N MET A 46 -1.93 2.65 1.00
CA MET A 46 -1.76 1.66 -0.06
C MET A 46 -1.08 2.26 -1.29
N GLN A 47 -1.52 3.45 -1.73
CA GLN A 47 -0.91 4.13 -2.87
C GLN A 47 0.55 4.50 -2.60
N ALA A 48 0.88 4.95 -1.39
CA ALA A 48 2.24 5.28 -1.00
C ALA A 48 3.17 4.05 -1.07
N GLU A 49 2.69 2.88 -0.65
CA GLU A 49 3.48 1.64 -0.72
C GLU A 49 3.67 1.19 -2.18
N ILE A 50 2.62 1.27 -3.02
CA ILE A 50 2.72 1.00 -4.46
C ILE A 50 3.72 1.94 -5.13
N ASP A 51 3.65 3.25 -4.86
CA ASP A 51 4.54 4.26 -5.43
C ASP A 51 6.00 4.00 -5.01
N LYS A 52 6.22 3.60 -3.76
CA LYS A 52 7.53 3.24 -3.24
C LYS A 52 8.09 2.01 -3.95
N GLU A 53 7.33 0.93 -4.06
CA GLU A 53 7.75 -0.27 -4.78
C GLU A 53 8.02 0.02 -6.27
N GLU A 54 7.18 0.82 -6.92
CA GLU A 54 7.37 1.20 -8.33
C GLU A 54 8.64 2.04 -8.52
N ARG A 55 8.93 2.98 -7.61
CA ARG A 55 10.19 3.75 -7.62
C ARG A 55 11.41 2.83 -7.46
N LEU A 56 11.37 1.87 -6.54
CA LEU A 56 12.47 0.94 -6.31
C LEU A 56 12.69 0.01 -7.51
N TYR A 57 11.62 -0.50 -8.11
CA TYR A 57 11.67 -1.29 -9.34
C TYR A 57 12.29 -0.47 -10.49
N ASN A 58 11.81 0.75 -10.71
CA ASN A 58 12.31 1.62 -11.78
C ASN A 58 13.78 1.99 -11.55
N LYS A 59 14.19 2.19 -10.29
CA LYS A 59 15.59 2.41 -9.92
C LYS A 59 16.45 1.20 -10.28
N LEU A 60 16.04 -0.01 -9.88
CA LEU A 60 16.75 -1.25 -10.24
C LEU A 60 16.89 -1.38 -11.76
N LYS A 61 15.80 -1.20 -12.50
CA LYS A 61 15.81 -1.24 -13.98
C LYS A 61 16.81 -0.23 -14.55
N THR A 62 16.75 1.01 -14.06
CA THR A 62 17.63 2.09 -14.51
C THR A 62 19.10 1.80 -14.21
N ASP A 63 19.40 1.24 -13.04
CA ASP A 63 20.77 0.88 -12.67
C ASP A 63 21.28 -0.33 -13.46
N ILE A 64 20.39 -1.22 -13.90
CA ILE A 64 20.72 -2.30 -14.84
C ILE A 64 21.03 -1.75 -16.23
N ASP A 65 20.12 -0.93 -16.77
CA ASP A 65 20.23 -0.35 -18.12
C ASP A 65 21.49 0.54 -18.24
N ASN A 66 21.86 1.23 -17.17
CA ASN A 66 23.06 2.07 -17.11
C ASN A 66 24.33 1.33 -16.67
N GLY A 67 24.27 0.01 -16.44
CA GLY A 67 25.43 -0.79 -16.01
C GLY A 67 25.96 -0.45 -14.60
N ARG A 68 25.14 0.18 -13.75
CA ARG A 68 25.48 0.56 -12.36
C ARG A 68 25.27 -0.57 -11.36
N LEU A 69 24.53 -1.61 -11.75
CA LEU A 69 24.37 -2.81 -10.93
C LEU A 69 25.65 -3.67 -10.98
N ASN A 70 26.62 -3.29 -10.16
CA ASN A 70 27.94 -3.92 -10.10
C ASN A 70 27.89 -5.34 -9.54
N LYS A 71 28.74 -6.21 -10.08
CA LYS A 71 28.94 -7.58 -9.58
C LYS A 71 30.35 -7.74 -9.02
N PRO A 72 30.55 -8.58 -7.99
CA PRO A 72 29.53 -9.27 -7.21
C PRO A 72 28.93 -8.36 -6.13
N MET A 73 27.60 -8.30 -6.02
CA MET A 73 26.89 -7.55 -4.97
C MET A 73 26.19 -8.50 -4.01
N LYS A 74 26.32 -8.32 -2.70
CA LYS A 74 25.65 -9.19 -1.70
C LYS A 74 24.13 -9.01 -1.75
N LYS A 75 23.38 -10.11 -1.61
CA LYS A 75 21.90 -10.17 -1.52
C LYS A 75 21.33 -9.10 -0.60
N ARG A 76 21.84 -8.99 0.64
CA ARG A 76 21.39 -7.98 1.62
C ARG A 76 21.56 -6.55 1.12
N ALA A 77 22.63 -6.25 0.39
CA ALA A 77 22.86 -4.92 -0.14
C ALA A 77 21.90 -4.61 -1.30
N ILE A 78 21.61 -5.59 -2.15
CA ILE A 78 20.60 -5.47 -3.21
C ILE A 78 19.23 -5.17 -2.59
N PHE A 79 18.83 -5.94 -1.58
CA PHE A 79 17.52 -5.78 -0.94
C PHE A 79 17.40 -4.44 -0.21
N HIS A 80 18.49 -3.97 0.38
CA HIS A 80 18.53 -2.64 0.99
C HIS A 80 18.39 -1.51 -0.06
N LEU A 81 18.99 -1.65 -1.25
CA LEU A 81 18.98 -0.60 -2.26
C LEU A 81 17.72 -0.56 -3.12
N TYR A 82 17.11 -1.73 -3.36
CA TYR A 82 16.05 -1.92 -4.35
C TYR A 82 14.79 -2.57 -3.77
N GLY A 83 14.75 -2.81 -2.46
CA GLY A 83 13.64 -3.48 -1.80
C GLY A 83 13.69 -5.00 -1.93
N GLU A 84 12.80 -5.66 -1.19
CA GLU A 84 12.62 -7.11 -1.27
C GLU A 84 12.04 -7.49 -2.66
N PRO A 85 12.49 -8.61 -3.24
CA PRO A 85 11.92 -9.13 -4.47
C PRO A 85 10.50 -9.62 -4.23
N THR A 86 9.68 -9.62 -5.29
CA THR A 86 8.36 -10.24 -5.28
C THR A 86 8.43 -11.73 -4.91
N LEU A 87 9.48 -12.41 -5.35
CA LEU A 87 9.70 -13.83 -5.05
C LEU A 87 11.17 -14.24 -5.24
N CYS A 88 11.71 -15.10 -4.39
CA CYS A 88 12.94 -15.85 -4.70
C CYS A 88 12.64 -17.35 -4.76
N ARG A 89 13.21 -18.03 -5.75
CA ARG A 89 13.09 -19.49 -5.91
C ARG A 89 14.47 -20.13 -6.03
N PRO A 90 14.68 -21.35 -5.52
CA PRO A 90 15.89 -22.12 -5.79
C PRO A 90 16.11 -22.27 -7.31
N ALA A 91 17.37 -22.14 -7.75
CA ALA A 91 17.72 -22.29 -9.16
C ALA A 91 18.07 -23.77 -9.44
N GLU A 92 17.05 -24.60 -9.58
CA GLU A 92 17.24 -26.03 -9.86
C GLU A 92 17.93 -26.23 -11.22
N GLY A 93 18.95 -27.10 -11.25
CA GLY A 93 19.65 -27.48 -12.48
C GLY A 93 20.62 -26.44 -13.05
N ARG A 94 20.88 -25.30 -12.36
CA ARG A 94 21.83 -24.29 -12.83
C ARG A 94 23.11 -24.30 -12.00
N ALA A 95 24.22 -24.72 -12.62
CA ALA A 95 25.53 -24.73 -11.96
C ALA A 95 25.93 -23.31 -11.51
N GLY A 96 26.35 -23.19 -10.25
CA GLY A 96 26.83 -21.93 -9.67
C GLY A 96 25.75 -20.93 -9.26
N ILE A 97 24.47 -21.21 -9.49
CA ILE A 97 23.35 -20.38 -9.05
C ILE A 97 22.59 -21.11 -7.95
N LYS A 98 22.42 -20.45 -6.80
CA LYS A 98 21.67 -20.96 -5.66
C LYS A 98 20.18 -20.65 -5.78
N GLU A 99 19.85 -19.40 -6.11
CA GLU A 99 18.48 -18.93 -6.21
C GLU A 99 18.33 -17.85 -7.28
N THR A 100 17.11 -17.68 -7.78
CA THR A 100 16.70 -16.61 -8.67
C THR A 100 15.62 -15.78 -7.99
N CYS A 101 15.88 -14.49 -7.80
CA CYS A 101 14.94 -13.53 -7.27
C CYS A 101 14.28 -12.73 -8.39
N ILE A 102 12.97 -12.50 -8.26
CA ILE A 102 12.09 -11.93 -9.27
C ILE A 102 11.57 -10.60 -8.75
N TYR A 103 11.82 -9.54 -9.51
CA TYR A 103 11.21 -8.23 -9.30
C TYR A 103 10.18 -7.99 -10.40
N ARG A 104 8.93 -7.73 -10.00
CA ARG A 104 7.83 -7.38 -10.89
C ARG A 104 7.40 -5.94 -10.64
N LYS A 105 6.92 -5.27 -11.68
CA LYS A 105 6.31 -3.95 -11.56
C LYS A 105 4.98 -4.05 -10.78
N PRO A 106 4.77 -3.30 -9.68
CA PRO A 106 3.57 -3.43 -8.83
C PRO A 106 2.26 -3.10 -9.57
N THR A 107 2.27 -2.02 -10.34
CA THR A 107 1.12 -1.53 -11.12
C THR A 107 0.96 -2.24 -12.47
N GLY A 108 1.79 -3.25 -12.73
CA GLY A 108 1.83 -3.99 -13.98
C GLY A 108 0.93 -5.21 -13.97
N GLY A 109 0.10 -5.37 -15.01
CA GLY A 109 -0.57 -6.64 -15.28
C GLY A 109 0.42 -7.79 -15.56
N LEU A 110 -0.10 -8.99 -15.83
CA LEU A 110 0.72 -10.19 -16.11
C LEU A 110 1.70 -10.03 -17.30
N SER A 111 1.45 -9.05 -18.17
CA SER A 111 2.25 -8.73 -19.36
C SER A 111 3.43 -7.78 -19.10
N THR A 112 3.73 -7.45 -17.84
CA THR A 112 4.81 -6.51 -17.53
C THR A 112 6.17 -7.18 -17.40
N GLN A 113 7.20 -6.40 -17.74
CA GLN A 113 8.60 -6.77 -17.63
C GLN A 113 8.94 -7.30 -16.24
N ILE A 114 9.66 -8.42 -16.20
CA ILE A 114 10.22 -8.98 -14.98
C ILE A 114 11.74 -8.85 -15.00
N ILE A 115 12.32 -8.50 -13.86
CA ILE A 115 13.77 -8.48 -13.67
C ILE A 115 14.11 -9.70 -12.82
N LEU A 116 14.96 -10.56 -13.34
CA LEU A 116 15.43 -11.76 -12.64
C LEU A 116 16.87 -11.54 -12.21
N LEU A 117 17.15 -11.70 -10.92
CA LEU A 117 18.49 -11.65 -10.33
C LEU A 117 18.90 -13.05 -9.91
N ASN A 118 19.96 -13.58 -10.50
CA ASN A 118 20.52 -14.88 -10.17
C ASN A 118 21.62 -14.70 -9.12
N LEU A 119 21.44 -15.35 -7.97
CA LEU A 119 22.38 -15.31 -6.85
C LEU A 119 23.23 -16.57 -6.80
N ASP A 120 24.53 -16.41 -6.56
CA ASP A 120 25.47 -17.51 -6.38
C ASP A 120 25.30 -18.22 -5.03
N THR A 121 26.07 -19.28 -4.80
CA THR A 121 26.10 -20.03 -3.54
C THR A 121 26.62 -19.22 -2.35
N GLN A 122 27.22 -18.06 -2.59
CA GLN A 122 27.71 -17.12 -1.58
C GLN A 122 26.74 -15.95 -1.35
N ASP A 123 25.50 -16.06 -1.85
CA ASP A 123 24.45 -15.02 -1.78
C ASP A 123 24.87 -13.70 -2.42
N ARG A 124 25.55 -13.75 -3.57
CA ARG A 124 25.96 -12.58 -4.35
C ARG A 124 25.38 -12.62 -5.76
N LEU A 125 25.14 -11.43 -6.31
CA LEU A 125 24.68 -11.25 -7.67
C LEU A 125 25.69 -11.85 -8.65
N PHE A 126 25.29 -12.94 -9.30
CA PHE A 126 26.04 -13.61 -10.36
C PHE A 126 25.62 -13.08 -11.72
N SER A 127 24.31 -13.02 -11.96
CA SER A 127 23.74 -12.51 -13.21
C SER A 127 22.33 -11.97 -13.03
N TRP A 128 21.83 -11.38 -14.10
CA TRP A 128 20.57 -10.69 -14.19
C TRP A 128 20.05 -10.71 -15.62
N GLN A 129 18.74 -10.64 -15.77
CA GLN A 129 18.09 -10.62 -17.07
C GLN A 129 16.74 -9.90 -16.94
N ILE A 130 16.40 -9.13 -17.97
CA ILE A 130 15.08 -8.53 -18.12
C ILE A 130 14.31 -9.41 -19.10
N GLN A 131 13.17 -9.93 -18.68
CA GLN A 131 12.28 -10.71 -19.54
C GLN A 131 10.98 -9.93 -19.76
N ASN A 132 10.56 -9.85 -21.01
CA ASN A 132 9.17 -9.61 -21.35
C ASN A 132 8.45 -10.96 -21.24
N PRO A 133 7.32 -11.05 -20.52
CA PRO A 133 6.52 -12.27 -20.44
C PRO A 133 5.98 -12.70 -21.81
#